data_AF-A0A7V2SI02-F1
#
_entry.id   AF-A0A7V2SI02-F1
#
_cell.length_a   1.000
_cell.length_b   1.000
_cell.length_c   1.000
_cell.angle_alpha   90.00
_cell.angle_beta   90.00
_cell.angle_gamma   90.00
#
_symmetry.space_group_name_H-M   'P 1'
#
loop_
_entity.id
_entity.type
_entity.pdbx_description
1 polymer ?
#
loop_
_entity_poly.entity_id
_entity_poly.type
_entity_poly.pdbx_seq_one_letter_code
_entity_poly.pdbx_strand_id
1 'polypeptide(L)'
;MGKVLVVLLWILLGILSLSAQSPIHLTPEEEAFLRKHPVITVHNELDYPPYNFYKDGKPQGLSIDYMNLLAQRLGIRVEYRHGYSWSEFMRQIKAGKLDVMLNIMRTTERAHY
;
A
#
# COMPACT_ATOMS: atom_id res chain seq x y z
N MET A 1 38.52 2.46 -25.53
CA MET A 1 38.53 2.33 -24.05
C MET A 1 37.56 3.28 -23.34
N GLY A 2 37.45 4.56 -23.73
CA GLY A 2 36.61 5.55 -23.01
C GLY A 2 35.09 5.30 -22.98
N LYS A 3 34.50 4.72 -24.04
CA LYS A 3 33.04 4.51 -24.10
C LYS A 3 32.52 3.45 -23.10
N VAL A 4 33.32 2.41 -22.85
CA VAL A 4 32.99 1.33 -21.91
C VAL A 4 33.03 1.84 -20.46
N LEU A 5 34.02 2.70 -20.15
CA LEU A 5 34.17 3.29 -18.81
C LEU A 5 32.98 4.21 -18.47
N VAL A 6 32.49 4.98 -19.46
CA VAL A 6 31.33 5.87 -19.30
C VAL A 6 30.06 5.06 -19.05
N VAL A 7 29.83 3.98 -19.79
CA VAL A 7 28.66 3.10 -19.58
C VAL A 7 28.70 2.46 -18.18
N LEU A 8 29.86 1.96 -17.74
CA LEU A 8 30.02 1.42 -16.39
C LEU A 8 29.80 2.48 -15.31
N LEU A 9 30.21 3.73 -15.55
CA LEU A 9 29.96 4.84 -14.65
C LEU A 9 28.47 5.17 -14.53
N TRP A 10 27.72 5.15 -15.63
CA TRP A 10 26.26 5.34 -15.62
C TRP A 10 25.53 4.22 -14.90
N ILE A 11 25.96 2.96 -15.09
CA ILE A 11 25.41 1.80 -14.37
C ILE A 11 25.70 1.95 -12.86
N LEU A 12 26.93 2.31 -12.49
CA LEU A 12 27.32 2.50 -11.09
C LEU A 12 26.57 3.67 -10.43
N LEU A 13 26.41 4.79 -11.14
CA LEU A 13 25.61 5.94 -10.68
C LEU A 13 24.12 5.56 -10.52
N GLY A 14 23.56 4.79 -11.44
CA GLY A 14 22.18 4.28 -11.34
C GLY A 14 21.98 3.37 -10.12
N ILE A 15 22.95 2.50 -9.82
CA ILE A 15 22.92 1.61 -8.65
C ILE A 15 23.00 2.41 -7.34
N LEU A 16 23.88 3.42 -7.27
CA LEU A 16 24.01 4.30 -6.09
C LEU A 16 22.76 5.15 -5.82
N SER A 17 22.06 5.61 -6.87
CA SER A 17 20.79 6.34 -6.72
C SER A 17 19.64 5.45 -6.22
N LEU A 18 19.64 4.16 -6.57
CA LEU A 18 18.60 3.22 -6.13
C LEU A 18 18.66 2.96 -4.61
N SER A 19 19.83 3.11 -3.99
CA SER A 19 20.04 2.94 -2.55
C SER A 19 19.73 4.17 -1.70
N ALA A 20 19.46 5.34 -2.29
CA ALA A 20 19.23 6.59 -1.56
C ALA A 20 17.76 6.79 -1.14
N GLN A 21 17.10 5.72 -0.71
CA GLN A 21 15.72 5.80 -0.27
C GLN A 21 15.67 6.01 1.25
N SER A 22 15.25 7.21 1.70
CA SER A 22 15.16 7.50 3.13
C SER A 22 14.23 6.50 3.84
N PRO A 23 14.69 5.87 4.93
CA PRO A 23 13.86 4.96 5.70
C PRO A 23 12.67 5.71 6.30
N ILE A 24 11.53 5.01 6.44
CA ILE A 24 10.39 5.55 7.17
C ILE A 24 10.73 5.47 8.66
N HIS A 25 10.80 6.61 9.32
CA HIS A 25 10.99 6.68 10.76
C HIS A 25 9.64 6.46 11.45
N LEU A 26 9.46 5.27 12.02
CA LEU A 26 8.28 4.90 12.80
C LEU A 26 8.51 5.21 14.28
N THR A 27 7.44 5.56 14.99
CA THR A 27 7.50 5.62 16.46
C THR A 27 7.62 4.21 17.05
N PRO A 28 8.07 4.07 18.31
CA PRO A 28 8.10 2.77 18.98
C PRO A 28 6.74 2.07 19.02
N GLU A 29 5.65 2.84 19.13
CA GLU A 29 4.27 2.34 19.13
C GLU A 29 3.86 1.81 17.75
N GLU A 30 4.18 2.55 16.68
CA GLU A 30 3.92 2.13 15.30
C GLU A 30 4.71 0.88 14.93
N GLU A 31 5.99 0.81 15.33
CA GLU A 31 6.82 -0.37 15.09
C GLU A 31 6.28 -1.59 15.86
N ALA A 32 5.86 -1.40 17.12
CA ALA A 32 5.20 -2.44 17.89
C ALA A 32 3.87 -2.89 17.28
N PHE A 33 3.11 -1.95 16.70
CA PHE A 33 1.88 -2.25 15.99
C PHE A 33 2.16 -3.13 14.76
N LEU A 34 3.11 -2.74 13.90
CA LEU A 34 3.43 -3.52 12.69
C LEU A 34 4.01 -4.90 13.01
N ARG A 35 4.79 -5.03 14.10
CA ARG A 35 5.27 -6.35 14.57
C ARG A 35 4.11 -7.28 14.98
N LYS A 36 3.03 -6.73 15.54
CA LYS A 36 1.83 -7.50 15.92
C LYS A 36 0.90 -7.75 14.73
N HIS A 37 0.96 -6.91 13.69
CA HIS A 37 0.10 -6.97 12.51
C HIS A 37 0.95 -7.06 11.22
N PRO A 38 1.66 -8.19 11.00
CA PRO A 38 2.50 -8.36 9.82
C PRO A 38 1.69 -8.45 8.51
N VAL A 39 0.37 -8.62 8.61
CA VAL A 39 -0.59 -8.59 7.50
C VAL A 39 -1.64 -7.54 7.80
N ILE A 40 -1.81 -6.61 6.87
CA ILE A 40 -2.84 -5.58 6.91
C ILE A 40 -3.91 -5.91 5.86
N THR A 41 -5.16 -6.02 6.30
CA THR A 41 -6.31 -6.30 5.45
C THR A 41 -6.88 -5.01 4.87
N VAL A 42 -7.00 -4.94 3.55
CA VAL A 42 -7.30 -3.70 2.83
C VAL A 42 -8.48 -3.89 1.90
N HIS A 43 -9.39 -2.92 1.89
CA HIS A 43 -10.51 -2.86 0.96
C HIS A 43 -10.06 -2.82 -0.52
N ASN A 44 -10.77 -3.53 -1.40
CA ASN A 44 -10.69 -3.36 -2.85
C ASN A 44 -12.08 -3.56 -3.51
N GLU A 45 -12.52 -2.60 -4.29
CA GLU A 45 -13.71 -2.63 -5.13
C GLU A 45 -13.54 -3.59 -6.32
N LEU A 46 -14.66 -4.08 -6.86
CA LEU A 46 -14.61 -4.88 -8.08
C LEU A 46 -14.41 -4.01 -9.34
N ASP A 47 -15.02 -2.84 -9.38
CA ASP A 47 -15.05 -1.99 -10.59
C ASP A 47 -15.03 -0.50 -10.23
N TYR A 48 -13.87 -0.01 -9.77
CA TYR A 48 -13.63 1.41 -9.53
C TYR A 48 -12.30 1.93 -10.12
N PRO A 49 -12.10 1.77 -11.45
CA PRO A 49 -10.96 2.37 -12.12
C PRO A 49 -11.03 3.92 -12.10
N PRO A 50 -9.88 4.62 -12.10
CA PRO A 50 -8.51 4.08 -12.13
C PRO A 50 -7.94 3.79 -10.72
N TYR A 51 -8.76 3.75 -9.67
CA TYR A 51 -8.29 3.81 -8.28
C TYR A 51 -8.02 2.44 -7.65
N ASN A 52 -9.05 1.64 -7.43
CA ASN A 52 -8.91 0.27 -6.96
C ASN A 52 -10.02 -0.57 -7.60
N PHE A 53 -9.65 -1.62 -8.32
CA PHE A 53 -10.59 -2.47 -9.04
C PHE A 53 -10.00 -3.88 -9.16
N TYR A 54 -10.82 -4.88 -9.48
CA TYR A 54 -10.36 -6.25 -9.60
C TYR A 54 -10.38 -6.69 -11.07
N LYS A 55 -9.22 -7.05 -11.62
CA LYS A 55 -9.09 -7.48 -13.01
C LYS A 55 -7.99 -8.53 -13.17
N ASP A 56 -8.21 -9.48 -14.07
CA ASP A 56 -7.24 -10.55 -14.40
C ASP A 56 -6.80 -11.34 -13.16
N GLY A 57 -7.73 -11.57 -12.23
CA GLY A 57 -7.48 -12.35 -11.01
C GLY A 57 -6.72 -11.60 -9.91
N LYS A 58 -6.54 -10.28 -10.01
CA LYS A 58 -5.83 -9.48 -8.99
C LYS A 58 -6.40 -8.07 -8.81
N PRO A 59 -6.23 -7.47 -7.61
CA PRO A 59 -6.44 -6.03 -7.41
C PRO A 59 -5.51 -5.20 -8.28
N GLN A 60 -6.02 -4.11 -8.85
CA GLN A 60 -5.30 -3.19 -9.73
C GLN A 60 -5.75 -1.74 -9.48
N GLY A 61 -4.94 -0.78 -9.89
CA GLY A 61 -5.26 0.65 -9.85
C GLY A 61 -4.32 1.45 -8.95
N LEU A 62 -4.43 2.78 -9.05
CA LEU A 62 -3.50 3.71 -8.39
C LEU A 62 -3.44 3.51 -6.86
N SER A 63 -4.57 3.29 -6.20
CA SER A 63 -4.64 3.10 -4.75
C SER A 63 -4.05 1.75 -4.33
N ILE A 64 -4.14 0.73 -5.19
CA ILE A 64 -3.49 -0.57 -5.01
C ILE A 64 -1.97 -0.42 -5.12
N ASP A 65 -1.49 0.25 -6.17
CA ASP A 65 -0.05 0.48 -6.39
C ASP A 65 0.57 1.28 -5.24
N TYR A 66 -0.12 2.33 -4.77
CA TYR A 66 0.35 3.13 -3.64
C TYR A 66 0.41 2.32 -2.34
N MET A 67 -0.61 1.51 -2.07
CA MET A 67 -0.65 0.66 -0.87
C MET A 67 0.44 -0.43 -0.92
N ASN A 68 0.68 -1.03 -2.08
CA ASN A 68 1.77 -1.99 -2.27
C ASN A 68 3.15 -1.35 -2.06
N LEU A 69 3.36 -0.14 -2.57
CA LEU A 69 4.60 0.62 -2.34
C LEU A 69 4.79 0.91 -0.85
N LEU A 70 3.74 1.33 -0.15
CA LEU A 70 3.78 1.56 1.29
C LEU A 70 4.13 0.27 2.05
N ALA A 71 3.47 -0.84 1.71
CA ALA A 71 3.71 -2.14 2.31
C ALA A 71 5.16 -2.60 2.13
N GLN A 72 5.72 -2.42 0.93
CA GLN A 72 7.13 -2.71 0.63
C GLN A 72 8.07 -1.89 1.51
N ARG A 73 7.80 -0.59 1.69
CA ARG A 73 8.64 0.30 2.50
C ARG A 73 8.54 0.03 4.00
N LEU A 74 7.41 -0.50 4.45
CA LEU A 74 7.16 -0.86 5.85
C LEU A 74 7.52 -2.32 6.18
N GLY A 75 7.83 -3.15 5.18
CA GLY A 75 8.14 -4.57 5.39
C GLY A 75 6.95 -5.42 5.82
N ILE A 76 5.72 -5.02 5.45
CA ILE A 76 4.48 -5.73 5.77
C ILE A 76 3.86 -6.37 4.54
N ARG A 77 2.91 -7.29 4.75
CA ARG A 77 2.07 -7.84 3.68
C ARG A 77 0.70 -7.19 3.69
N VAL A 78 0.14 -7.00 2.50
CA VAL A 78 -1.24 -6.54 2.33
C VAL A 78 -2.09 -7.67 1.79
N GLU A 79 -3.28 -7.85 2.38
CA GLU A 79 -4.29 -8.78 1.90
C GLU A 79 -5.53 -8.01 1.49
N TYR A 80 -5.82 -8.00 0.19
CA TYR A 80 -6.96 -7.27 -0.35
C TYR A 80 -8.26 -8.08 -0.25
N ARG A 81 -9.30 -7.47 0.30
CA ARG A 81 -10.66 -8.00 0.40
C ARG A 81 -11.55 -7.33 -0.63
N HIS A 82 -12.27 -8.12 -1.41
CA HIS A 82 -13.20 -7.67 -2.43
C HIS A 82 -14.52 -8.47 -2.37
N GLY A 83 -15.53 -8.05 -3.13
CA GLY A 83 -16.80 -8.78 -3.24
C GLY A 83 -17.85 -8.45 -2.17
N TYR A 84 -17.63 -7.42 -1.36
CA TYR A 84 -18.63 -6.88 -0.44
C TYR A 84 -19.08 -5.50 -0.91
N SER A 85 -20.27 -5.08 -0.48
CA SER A 85 -20.74 -3.70 -0.65
C SER A 85 -19.95 -2.73 0.25
N TRP A 86 -19.94 -1.45 -0.13
CA TRP A 86 -19.36 -0.39 0.70
C TRP A 86 -19.86 -0.43 2.15
N SER A 87 -21.18 -0.63 2.34
CA SER A 87 -21.78 -0.68 3.68
C SER A 87 -21.27 -1.86 4.51
N GLU A 88 -20.99 -3.00 3.87
CA GLU A 88 -20.43 -4.18 4.52
C GLU A 88 -18.98 -3.95 4.92
N PHE A 89 -18.18 -3.34 4.06
CA PHE A 89 -16.81 -2.96 4.41
C PHE A 89 -16.77 -1.97 5.57
N MET A 90 -17.65 -0.98 5.61
CA MET A 90 -17.75 -0.07 6.77
C MET A 90 -18.10 -0.80 8.07
N ARG A 91 -18.97 -1.82 8.01
CA ARG A 91 -19.25 -2.67 9.18
C ARG A 91 -18.04 -3.50 9.59
N GLN A 92 -17.25 -3.97 8.63
CA GLN A 92 -16.03 -4.74 8.90
C GLN A 92 -14.93 -3.88 9.52
N ILE A 93 -14.72 -2.65 9.03
CA ILE A 93 -13.81 -1.66 9.65
C ILE A 93 -14.22 -1.45 11.12
N LYS A 94 -15.49 -1.15 11.38
CA LYS A 94 -16.01 -0.93 12.74
C LYS A 94 -15.82 -2.14 13.66
N ALA A 95 -15.88 -3.34 13.10
CA ALA A 95 -15.72 -4.58 13.83
C ALA A 95 -14.24 -5.03 13.96
N GLY A 96 -13.28 -4.27 13.44
CA GLY A 96 -11.86 -4.65 13.43
C GLY A 96 -11.54 -5.86 12.55
N LYS A 97 -12.40 -6.16 11.56
CA LYS A 97 -12.20 -7.26 10.59
C LYS A 97 -11.55 -6.80 9.29
N LEU A 98 -11.48 -5.49 9.09
CA LEU A 98 -10.77 -4.83 8.01
C LEU A 98 -9.92 -3.73 8.66
N ASP A 99 -8.68 -3.55 8.20
CA ASP A 99 -7.76 -2.58 8.78
C ASP A 99 -7.80 -1.24 8.04
N VAL A 100 -7.97 -1.26 6.71
CA VAL A 100 -7.90 -0.05 5.87
C VAL A 100 -9.02 0.00 4.84
N MET A 101 -9.69 1.15 4.77
CA MET A 101 -10.62 1.50 3.70
C MET A 101 -9.92 2.44 2.70
N LEU A 102 -9.76 2.00 1.45
CA LEU A 102 -9.23 2.85 0.38
C LEU A 102 -10.30 3.82 -0.15
N ASN A 103 -9.85 4.98 -0.64
CA ASN A 103 -10.67 5.98 -1.34
C ASN A 103 -11.87 6.50 -0.53
N ILE A 104 -11.78 6.51 0.80
CA ILE A 104 -12.81 7.04 1.69
C ILE A 104 -12.76 8.56 1.77
N MET A 105 -13.89 9.22 1.49
CA MET A 105 -14.06 10.65 1.75
C MET A 105 -14.41 10.88 3.21
N ARG A 106 -13.70 11.83 3.84
CA ARG A 106 -14.01 12.28 5.20
C ARG A 106 -15.38 12.95 5.23
N THR A 107 -16.27 12.43 6.07
CA THR A 107 -17.57 13.03 6.40
C THR A 107 -17.71 13.07 7.92
N THR A 108 -18.62 13.90 8.45
CA THR A 108 -18.89 13.95 9.90
C THR A 108 -19.28 12.58 10.43
N GLU A 109 -20.14 11.85 9.71
CA GLU A 109 -20.56 10.49 10.08
C GLU A 109 -19.38 9.50 10.15
N ARG A 110 -18.45 9.56 9.17
CA ARG A 110 -17.33 8.61 9.07
C ARG A 110 -16.16 8.91 10.00
N ALA A 111 -16.10 10.12 10.57
CA ALA A 111 -15.06 10.50 11.51
C ALA A 111 -15.19 9.81 12.88
N HIS A 112 -16.29 9.11 13.12
CA HIS A 112 -16.58 8.38 14.37
C HIS A 112 -16.37 6.86 14.29
N TYR A 113 -15.92 6.35 13.14
CA TYR A 113 -15.53 4.94 12.96
C TYR A 113 -14.08 4.76 13.40
#